data_AF-A0A176S667-F1
#
_entry.id   AF-A0A176S667-F1
#
_cell.length_a   1.000
_cell.length_b   1.000
_cell.length_c   1.000
_cell.angle_alpha   90.00
_cell.angle_beta   90.00
_cell.angle_gamma   90.00
#
_symmetry.space_group_name_H-M   'P 1'
#
loop_
_entity.id
_entity.type
_entity.pdbx_description
1 polymer ?
#
loop_
_entity_poly.entity_id
_entity_poly.type
_entity_poly.pdbx_seq_one_letter_code
_entity_poly.pdbx_strand_id
1 'polypeptide(L)'
;MVADWELSEHSREGITCAHCHGIEHTSSKDSDKAKLPQPSNCAECHEKQVNQFRRGKHALSWTVMNAMPTTHMLPMALTEGGKGCGGCHKIGEKSLEEVTKLKADGSGYGHAACDSCHTRHAFSKKEALQPQACQTCHMGFDHPQWEMYSSSKHGVRALLKQSGVLPETASGPTCQTCHMQEGNHEVRTAWGFLAVRLPLSEDEEWRNDQVTILQALGVLDMNGKPTARLEAIKAADVARLTQEAFDKEREKMLDTCSDCHSEKFAKGELAKGDDMIKRADHLLAEAIRIIAALYQEGVLEKPETYASAFPDLLTFHDAPTPIEHRLFVMHLKHRMRTFQGTFHANPDYALWYGWSQMVRDLAEIKEMAKTLRERHKLEKTVAKAKEE
;
A
#
# COMPACT_ATOMS: atom_id res chain seq x y z
N MET A 1 29.49 -8.98 -2.81
CA MET A 1 29.02 -10.23 -3.47
C MET A 1 29.68 -11.45 -2.86
N VAL A 2 30.94 -11.80 -3.20
CA VAL A 2 31.60 -13.00 -2.62
C VAL A 2 31.71 -12.92 -1.11
N ALA A 3 32.21 -11.81 -0.57
CA ALA A 3 32.27 -11.59 0.87
C ALA A 3 30.91 -11.71 1.57
N ASP A 4 29.84 -11.19 0.95
CA ASP A 4 28.49 -11.31 1.53
C ASP A 4 28.00 -12.77 1.52
N TRP A 5 28.30 -13.51 0.45
CA TRP A 5 28.00 -14.94 0.38
C TRP A 5 28.78 -15.72 1.44
N GLU A 6 30.07 -15.46 1.64
CA GLU A 6 30.89 -16.09 2.70
C GLU A 6 30.33 -15.83 4.10
N LEU A 7 29.65 -14.70 4.32
CA LEU A 7 28.97 -14.38 5.58
C LEU A 7 27.63 -15.13 5.76
N SER A 8 27.03 -15.63 4.67
CA SER A 8 25.71 -16.25 4.67
C SER A 8 25.71 -17.67 5.24
N GLU A 9 24.57 -18.12 5.77
CA GLU A 9 24.38 -19.53 6.11
C GLU A 9 24.43 -20.42 4.86
N HIS A 10 24.03 -19.91 3.69
CA HIS A 10 24.13 -20.65 2.42
C HIS A 10 25.55 -21.11 2.12
N SER A 11 26.57 -20.26 2.34
CA SER A 11 27.97 -20.66 2.14
C SER A 11 28.40 -21.76 3.12
N ARG A 12 27.96 -21.67 4.39
CA ARG A 12 28.26 -22.68 5.42
C ARG A 12 27.61 -24.02 5.14
N GLU A 13 26.42 -24.00 4.55
CA GLU A 13 25.68 -25.20 4.11
C GLU A 13 26.08 -25.66 2.69
N GLY A 14 27.13 -25.09 2.09
CA GLY A 14 27.67 -25.52 0.80
C GLY A 14 26.84 -25.11 -0.42
N ILE A 15 25.85 -24.22 -0.26
CA ILE A 15 25.07 -23.65 -1.36
C ILE A 15 25.93 -22.64 -2.12
N THR A 16 26.48 -23.08 -3.25
CA THR A 16 27.33 -22.27 -4.14
C THR A 16 26.54 -21.36 -5.06
N CYS A 17 27.23 -20.43 -5.74
CA CYS A 17 26.66 -19.53 -6.75
C CYS A 17 25.84 -20.30 -7.81
N ALA A 18 26.31 -21.47 -8.21
CA ALA A 18 25.71 -22.28 -9.27
C ALA A 18 24.33 -22.85 -8.90
N HIS A 19 24.07 -23.08 -7.62
CA HIS A 19 22.74 -23.55 -7.17
C HIS A 19 21.66 -22.52 -7.44
N CYS A 20 21.99 -21.22 -7.36
CA CYS A 20 21.04 -20.13 -7.58
C CYS A 20 21.08 -19.61 -9.03
N HIS A 21 22.28 -19.47 -9.60
CA HIS A 21 22.49 -18.80 -10.89
C HIS A 21 22.70 -19.78 -12.07
N GLY A 22 22.70 -21.09 -11.82
CA GLY A 22 23.01 -22.09 -12.82
C GLY A 22 24.51 -22.21 -13.12
N ILE A 23 24.84 -23.10 -14.06
CA ILE A 23 26.22 -23.47 -14.42
C ILE A 23 26.67 -22.95 -15.79
N GLU A 24 25.77 -22.32 -16.55
CA GLU A 24 26.03 -21.95 -17.95
C GLU A 24 26.94 -20.74 -18.12
N HIS A 25 27.02 -19.87 -17.11
CA HIS A 25 27.97 -18.77 -17.05
C HIS A 25 29.33 -19.27 -16.54
N THR A 26 30.33 -19.32 -17.41
CA THR A 26 31.65 -19.85 -17.10
C THR A 26 32.78 -18.84 -17.29
N SER A 27 32.51 -17.66 -17.84
CA SER A 27 33.53 -16.62 -18.07
C SER A 27 32.95 -15.22 -18.02
N SER A 28 33.79 -14.19 -17.84
CA SER A 28 33.34 -12.78 -17.83
C SER A 28 32.62 -12.33 -19.12
N LYS A 29 32.72 -13.10 -20.21
CA LYS A 29 32.11 -12.78 -21.51
C LYS A 29 30.69 -13.31 -21.68
N ASP A 30 30.20 -14.17 -20.77
CA ASP A 30 28.88 -14.81 -20.91
C ASP A 30 28.01 -14.67 -19.64
N SER A 31 28.13 -13.53 -18.96
CA SER A 31 27.32 -13.18 -17.79
C SER A 31 25.81 -13.19 -18.07
N ASP A 32 25.41 -13.02 -19.32
CA ASP A 32 24.02 -13.10 -19.78
C ASP A 32 23.42 -14.52 -19.67
N LYS A 33 24.26 -15.56 -19.59
CA LYS A 33 23.83 -16.94 -19.35
C LYS A 33 23.56 -17.26 -17.89
N ALA A 34 23.94 -16.37 -16.96
CA ALA A 34 23.59 -16.55 -15.56
C ALA A 34 22.07 -16.40 -15.39
N LYS A 35 21.47 -17.33 -14.64
CA LYS A 35 20.05 -17.27 -14.29
C LYS A 35 19.87 -16.31 -13.12
N LEU A 36 18.74 -15.61 -13.13
CA LEU A 36 18.33 -14.77 -12.02
C LEU A 36 17.33 -15.56 -11.18
N PRO A 37 17.63 -15.81 -9.90
CA PRO A 37 16.77 -16.61 -9.05
C PRO A 37 15.36 -16.03 -8.95
N GLN A 38 14.37 -16.89 -9.14
CA GLN A 38 12.95 -16.63 -8.89
C GLN A 38 12.50 -17.32 -7.59
N PRO A 39 11.33 -16.96 -7.02
CA PRO A 39 10.79 -17.68 -5.86
C PRO A 39 10.73 -19.20 -6.04
N SER A 40 10.53 -19.68 -7.26
CA SER A 40 10.58 -21.12 -7.59
C SER A 40 11.92 -21.78 -7.27
N ASN A 41 13.05 -21.09 -7.50
CA ASN A 41 14.37 -21.61 -7.13
C ASN A 41 14.51 -21.70 -5.61
N CYS A 42 13.99 -20.69 -4.89
CA CYS A 42 13.99 -20.70 -3.43
C CYS A 42 13.10 -21.84 -2.88
N ALA A 43 12.00 -22.17 -3.57
CA ALA A 43 11.03 -23.18 -3.14
C ALA A 43 11.60 -24.61 -3.14
N GLU A 44 12.68 -24.87 -3.89
CA GLU A 44 13.36 -26.17 -3.89
C GLU A 44 13.86 -26.55 -2.48
N CYS A 45 14.21 -25.56 -1.65
CA CYS A 45 14.65 -25.75 -0.25
C CYS A 45 13.74 -25.06 0.78
N HIS A 46 13.03 -23.99 0.41
CA HIS A 46 12.24 -23.13 1.30
C HIS A 46 10.75 -23.11 0.90
N GLU A 47 10.20 -24.27 0.53
CA GLU A 47 8.84 -24.42 0.04
C GLU A 47 7.80 -23.75 0.98
N LYS A 48 7.93 -23.97 2.29
CA LYS A 48 7.00 -23.40 3.28
C LYS A 48 6.95 -21.87 3.21
N GLN A 49 8.10 -21.20 3.23
CA GLN A 49 8.20 -19.74 3.20
C GLN A 49 7.70 -19.18 1.87
N VAL A 50 8.04 -19.82 0.75
CA VAL A 50 7.57 -19.39 -0.58
C VAL A 50 6.06 -19.54 -0.69
N ASN A 51 5.48 -20.64 -0.20
CA ASN A 51 4.03 -20.84 -0.21
C ASN A 51 3.31 -19.83 0.70
N GLN A 52 3.89 -19.45 1.84
CA GLN A 52 3.37 -18.37 2.67
C GLN A 52 3.44 -17.01 1.94
N PHE A 53 4.59 -16.68 1.36
CA PHE A 53 4.80 -15.45 0.59
C PHE A 53 3.77 -15.30 -0.54
N ARG A 54 3.54 -16.37 -1.32
CA ARG A 54 2.58 -16.40 -2.43
C ARG A 54 1.13 -16.17 -2.04
N ARG A 55 0.75 -16.50 -0.80
CA ARG A 55 -0.58 -16.17 -0.25
C ARG A 55 -0.66 -14.74 0.29
N GLY A 56 0.49 -14.11 0.53
CA GLY A 56 0.60 -12.75 1.03
C GLY A 56 0.50 -11.71 -0.09
N LYS A 57 0.25 -10.46 0.31
CA LYS A 57 0.07 -9.35 -0.66
C LYS A 57 1.36 -8.96 -1.38
N HIS A 58 2.53 -9.18 -0.77
CA HIS A 58 3.80 -8.87 -1.40
C HIS A 58 4.04 -9.65 -2.69
N ALA A 59 3.57 -10.90 -2.80
CA ALA A 59 3.71 -11.67 -4.04
C ALA A 59 2.94 -11.04 -5.22
N LEU A 60 1.87 -10.31 -4.94
CA LEU A 60 0.99 -9.69 -5.94
C LEU A 60 1.38 -8.24 -6.27
N SER A 61 2.40 -7.67 -5.62
CA SER A 61 2.68 -6.23 -5.71
C SER A 61 3.00 -5.75 -7.12
N TRP A 62 3.69 -6.58 -7.92
CA TRP A 62 4.04 -6.28 -9.31
C TRP A 62 2.78 -6.24 -10.20
N THR A 63 1.94 -7.26 -10.08
CA THR A 63 0.65 -7.33 -10.79
C THR A 63 -0.24 -6.15 -10.44
N VAL A 64 -0.36 -5.81 -9.16
CA VAL A 64 -1.19 -4.67 -8.72
C VAL A 64 -0.64 -3.35 -9.25
N MET A 65 0.68 -3.14 -9.25
CA MET A 65 1.29 -1.94 -9.82
C MET A 65 0.94 -1.79 -11.31
N ASN A 66 1.07 -2.87 -12.09
CA ASN A 66 0.76 -2.84 -13.53
C ASN A 66 -0.74 -2.73 -13.82
N ALA A 67 -1.60 -3.19 -12.91
CA ALA A 67 -3.05 -3.08 -13.02
C ALA A 67 -3.59 -1.67 -12.67
N MET A 68 -2.78 -0.83 -12.03
CA MET A 68 -3.20 0.53 -11.68
C MET A 68 -3.42 1.36 -12.97
N PRO A 69 -4.61 1.99 -13.13
CA PRO A 69 -4.99 2.62 -14.40
C PRO A 69 -3.99 3.66 -14.91
N THR A 70 -3.23 4.30 -14.04
CA THR A 70 -2.39 5.45 -14.38
C THR A 70 -0.91 5.12 -14.46
N THR A 71 -0.50 3.89 -14.08
CA THR A 71 0.90 3.45 -14.10
C THR A 71 1.53 3.56 -15.49
N HIS A 72 0.76 3.30 -16.55
CA HIS A 72 1.23 3.39 -17.93
C HIS A 72 1.55 4.83 -18.39
N MET A 73 1.12 5.85 -17.64
CA MET A 73 1.42 7.25 -17.91
C MET A 73 2.70 7.74 -17.19
N LEU A 74 3.23 6.94 -16.27
CA LEU A 74 4.48 7.27 -15.59
C LEU A 74 5.68 7.10 -16.54
N PRO A 75 6.73 7.93 -16.41
CA PRO A 75 7.99 7.68 -17.08
C PRO A 75 8.47 6.24 -16.83
N MET A 76 8.90 5.53 -17.88
CA MET A 76 9.38 4.14 -17.77
C MET A 76 10.48 3.97 -16.71
N ALA A 77 11.31 5.00 -16.51
CA ALA A 77 12.33 5.01 -15.46
C ALA A 77 11.76 4.82 -14.04
N LEU A 78 10.55 5.35 -13.76
CA LEU A 78 9.87 5.23 -12.47
C LEU A 78 9.10 3.92 -12.32
N THR A 79 8.75 3.25 -13.42
CA THR A 79 8.09 1.94 -13.42
C THR A 79 9.12 0.84 -13.67
N GLU A 80 9.28 0.37 -14.91
CA GLU A 80 10.16 -0.74 -15.30
C GLU A 80 11.65 -0.49 -14.97
N GLY A 81 12.08 0.78 -14.95
CA GLY A 81 13.43 1.20 -14.60
C GLY A 81 13.74 1.19 -13.09
N GLY A 82 12.74 0.89 -12.25
CA GLY A 82 12.93 0.68 -10.81
C GLY A 82 13.34 1.91 -10.00
N LYS A 83 13.22 3.12 -10.56
CA LYS A 83 13.53 4.39 -9.86
C LYS A 83 12.33 5.01 -9.14
N GLY A 84 11.18 4.34 -9.15
CA GLY A 84 9.94 4.75 -8.48
C GLY A 84 9.13 3.54 -8.05
N CYS A 85 7.87 3.45 -8.49
CA CYS A 85 6.94 2.37 -8.20
C CYS A 85 7.57 0.98 -8.36
N GLY A 86 8.24 0.72 -9.49
CA GLY A 86 8.85 -0.59 -9.75
C GLY A 86 10.01 -0.92 -8.82
N GLY A 87 10.64 0.08 -8.18
CA GLY A 87 11.69 -0.14 -7.20
C GLY A 87 11.17 -0.69 -5.87
N CYS A 88 9.91 -0.37 -5.52
CA CYS A 88 9.24 -0.89 -4.32
C CYS A 88 8.42 -2.14 -4.64
N HIS A 89 7.64 -2.11 -5.73
CA HIS A 89 6.73 -3.18 -6.12
C HIS A 89 7.40 -4.38 -6.79
N LYS A 90 8.71 -4.32 -7.06
CA LYS A 90 9.50 -5.46 -7.56
C LYS A 90 9.53 -6.68 -6.65
N ILE A 91 9.15 -6.56 -5.38
CA ILE A 91 9.03 -7.71 -4.49
C ILE A 91 8.03 -8.75 -5.03
N GLY A 92 7.07 -8.32 -5.85
CA GLY A 92 6.09 -9.19 -6.49
C GLY A 92 6.71 -10.22 -7.41
N GLU A 93 6.14 -11.43 -7.37
CA GLU A 93 6.50 -12.53 -8.25
C GLU A 93 6.11 -12.17 -9.69
N LYS A 94 7.01 -12.45 -10.64
CA LYS A 94 6.86 -12.12 -12.05
C LYS A 94 6.81 -13.40 -12.86
N SER A 95 6.04 -13.40 -13.94
CA SER A 95 6.05 -14.50 -14.89
C SER A 95 7.39 -14.55 -15.64
N LEU A 96 7.71 -15.71 -16.25
CA LEU A 96 8.90 -15.83 -17.09
C LEU A 96 8.87 -14.87 -18.29
N GLU A 97 7.68 -14.57 -18.82
CA GLU A 97 7.50 -13.61 -19.90
C GLU A 97 7.87 -12.19 -19.44
N GLU A 98 7.39 -11.77 -18.27
CA GLU A 98 7.70 -10.46 -17.70
C GLU A 98 9.20 -10.32 -17.41
N VAL A 99 9.83 -11.36 -16.85
CA VAL A 99 11.27 -11.39 -16.59
C VAL A 99 12.07 -11.29 -17.90
N THR A 100 11.62 -11.99 -18.95
CA THR A 100 12.26 -11.95 -20.27
C THR A 100 12.16 -10.56 -20.90
N LYS A 101 10.98 -9.93 -20.82
CA LYS A 101 10.75 -8.56 -21.29
C LYS A 101 11.65 -7.57 -20.54
N LEU A 102 11.65 -7.59 -19.21
CA LEU A 102 12.49 -6.71 -18.39
C LEU A 102 13.98 -6.85 -18.73
N LYS A 103 14.45 -8.08 -18.99
CA LYS A 103 15.84 -8.31 -19.42
C LYS A 103 16.13 -7.71 -20.80
N ALA A 104 15.21 -7.86 -21.75
CA ALA A 104 15.34 -7.27 -23.09
C ALA A 104 15.38 -5.73 -23.04
N ASP A 105 14.63 -5.13 -22.12
CA ASP A 105 14.58 -3.68 -21.89
C ASP A 105 15.77 -3.15 -21.07
N GLY A 106 16.79 -3.99 -20.81
CA GLY A 106 18.01 -3.64 -20.07
C GLY A 106 17.85 -3.63 -18.55
N SER A 107 16.66 -3.95 -18.04
CA SER A 107 16.32 -4.04 -16.62
C SER A 107 16.52 -5.48 -16.11
N GLY A 108 17.69 -6.06 -16.38
CA GLY A 108 17.96 -7.46 -16.03
C GLY A 108 18.06 -7.70 -14.52
N TYR A 109 18.59 -6.77 -13.74
CA TYR A 109 18.93 -7.03 -12.33
C TYR A 109 17.96 -6.37 -11.35
N GLY A 110 17.93 -6.92 -10.12
CA GLY A 110 17.28 -6.27 -9.00
C GLY A 110 15.78 -6.49 -8.89
N HIS A 111 15.22 -7.45 -9.64
CA HIS A 111 13.79 -7.84 -9.65
C HIS A 111 13.47 -9.08 -8.81
N ALA A 112 14.44 -9.59 -8.06
CA ALA A 112 14.24 -10.75 -7.19
C ALA A 112 13.28 -10.38 -6.04
N ALA A 113 12.35 -11.28 -5.74
CA ALA A 113 11.37 -11.09 -4.68
C ALA A 113 12.01 -11.33 -3.30
N CYS A 114 12.67 -12.47 -3.16
CA CYS A 114 13.14 -13.01 -1.89
C CYS A 114 14.40 -12.34 -1.33
N ASP A 115 14.89 -11.24 -1.92
CA ASP A 115 16.00 -10.46 -1.36
C ASP A 115 15.58 -9.07 -0.85
N SER A 116 14.27 -8.85 -0.73
CA SER A 116 13.72 -7.56 -0.33
C SER A 116 13.90 -7.24 1.16
N CYS A 117 13.90 -8.27 2.04
CA CYS A 117 14.02 -8.09 3.50
C CYS A 117 15.34 -8.63 4.08
N HIS A 118 15.82 -9.77 3.57
CA HIS A 118 17.13 -10.34 3.87
C HIS A 118 17.97 -10.26 2.59
N THR A 119 18.82 -9.26 2.50
CA THR A 119 19.36 -8.83 1.22
C THR A 119 20.39 -9.81 0.69
N ARG A 120 20.42 -9.95 -0.63
CA ARG A 120 21.47 -10.70 -1.32
C ARG A 120 22.82 -10.02 -1.08
N HIS A 121 23.94 -10.73 -0.93
CA HIS A 121 24.07 -12.18 -0.95
C HIS A 121 24.25 -12.77 0.46
N ALA A 122 24.02 -11.98 1.51
CA ALA A 122 24.12 -12.43 2.90
C ALA A 122 22.89 -13.24 3.34
N PHE A 123 21.70 -12.92 2.80
CA PHE A 123 20.43 -13.57 3.13
C PHE A 123 20.21 -13.73 4.66
N SER A 124 20.54 -12.68 5.41
CA SER A 124 20.61 -12.74 6.86
C SER A 124 19.23 -12.70 7.51
N LYS A 125 18.86 -13.75 8.24
CA LYS A 125 17.66 -13.73 9.10
C LYS A 125 17.72 -12.60 10.13
N LYS A 126 18.92 -12.31 10.67
CA LYS A 126 19.10 -11.23 11.66
C LYS A 126 18.78 -9.87 11.05
N GLU A 127 19.19 -9.63 9.80
CA GLU A 127 18.84 -8.43 9.02
C GLU A 127 17.33 -8.33 8.81
N ALA A 128 16.70 -9.40 8.30
CA ALA A 128 15.26 -9.41 8.03
C ALA A 128 14.38 -9.24 9.28
N LEU A 129 14.90 -9.52 10.48
CA LEU A 129 14.21 -9.31 11.75
C LEU A 129 14.33 -7.87 12.29
N GLN A 130 15.17 -7.02 11.68
CA GLN A 130 15.27 -5.62 12.06
C GLN A 130 14.14 -4.82 11.41
N PRO A 131 13.46 -3.90 12.13
CA PRO A 131 12.36 -3.12 11.54
C PRO A 131 12.84 -2.22 10.38
N GLN A 132 14.13 -1.87 10.33
CA GLN A 132 14.76 -1.13 9.24
C GLN A 132 14.67 -1.86 7.88
N ALA A 133 14.52 -3.18 7.85
CA ALA A 133 14.32 -3.92 6.60
C ALA A 133 13.03 -3.50 5.86
N CYS A 134 12.05 -2.93 6.59
CA CYS A 134 10.79 -2.46 6.02
C CYS A 134 10.87 -0.99 5.55
N GLN A 135 11.79 -0.19 6.12
CA GLN A 135 11.76 1.28 6.01
C GLN A 135 11.94 1.78 4.57
N THR A 136 12.62 1.01 3.72
CA THR A 136 12.93 1.41 2.35
C THR A 136 11.69 1.51 1.46
N CYS A 137 10.62 0.77 1.78
CA CYS A 137 9.37 0.81 1.03
C CYS A 137 8.23 1.41 1.85
N HIS A 138 8.15 1.11 3.15
CA HIS A 138 7.06 1.52 4.02
C HIS A 138 7.30 2.91 4.63
N MET A 139 7.37 3.94 3.79
CA MET A 139 7.70 5.31 4.19
C MET A 139 6.96 6.37 3.35
N GLY A 140 7.09 7.65 3.72
CA GLY A 140 6.89 8.77 2.81
C GLY A 140 5.46 9.28 2.65
N PHE A 141 5.02 9.43 1.39
CA PHE A 141 3.83 10.21 1.04
C PHE A 141 2.55 9.51 1.50
N ASP A 142 2.29 8.32 0.98
CA ASP A 142 1.03 7.61 1.07
C ASP A 142 0.94 6.61 2.22
N HIS A 143 2.06 6.07 2.65
CA HIS A 143 2.09 5.10 3.75
C HIS A 143 3.35 5.24 4.63
N PRO A 144 3.48 6.34 5.41
CA PRO A 144 4.64 6.57 6.29
C PRO A 144 4.63 5.69 7.55
N GLN A 145 4.51 4.38 7.37
CA GLN A 145 4.38 3.40 8.45
C GLN A 145 5.66 3.29 9.26
N TRP A 146 6.83 3.40 8.62
CA TRP A 146 8.11 3.50 9.30
C TRP A 146 8.16 4.74 10.20
N GLU A 147 7.77 5.91 9.72
CA GLU A 147 7.80 7.14 10.50
C GLU A 147 6.82 7.06 11.68
N MET A 148 5.61 6.53 11.45
CA MET A 148 4.62 6.30 12.50
C MET A 148 5.14 5.33 13.56
N TYR A 149 5.67 4.18 13.15
CA TYR A 149 6.22 3.16 14.05
C TYR A 149 7.46 3.68 14.80
N SER A 150 8.46 4.19 14.09
CA SER A 150 9.76 4.58 14.66
C SER A 150 9.65 5.71 15.68
N SER A 151 8.65 6.60 15.52
CA SER A 151 8.36 7.66 16.49
C SER A 151 7.27 7.29 17.52
N SER A 152 6.67 6.09 17.43
CA SER A 152 5.80 5.55 18.48
C SER A 152 6.60 5.02 19.68
N LYS A 153 5.92 4.72 20.79
CA LYS A 153 6.56 4.06 21.94
C LYS A 153 7.08 2.66 21.60
N HIS A 154 6.45 1.93 20.68
CA HIS A 154 6.95 0.63 20.24
C HIS A 154 8.30 0.77 19.52
N GLY A 155 8.37 1.64 18.50
CA GLY A 155 9.59 1.84 17.73
C GLY A 155 10.73 2.45 18.53
N VAL A 156 10.45 3.44 19.40
CA VAL A 156 11.46 4.02 20.29
C VAL A 156 12.03 2.95 21.23
N ARG A 157 11.18 2.12 21.84
CA ARG A 157 11.66 1.05 22.73
C ARG A 157 12.45 -0.03 21.98
N ALA A 158 12.00 -0.41 20.78
CA ALA A 158 12.73 -1.36 19.93
C ALA A 158 14.12 -0.82 19.55
N LEU A 159 14.24 0.47 19.22
CA LEU A 159 15.52 1.12 18.95
C LEU A 159 16.42 1.15 20.19
N LEU A 160 15.88 1.53 21.36
CA LEU A 160 16.66 1.56 22.60
C LEU A 160 17.14 0.18 23.04
N LYS A 161 16.38 -0.87 22.72
CA LYS A 161 16.82 -2.26 22.88
C LYS A 161 17.95 -2.60 21.90
N GLN A 162 17.76 -2.29 20.61
CA GLN A 162 18.76 -2.52 19.56
C GLN A 162 20.10 -1.80 19.84
N SER A 163 20.08 -0.62 20.46
CA SER A 163 21.27 0.15 20.82
C SER A 163 21.92 -0.26 22.15
N GLY A 164 21.32 -1.21 22.88
CA GLY A 164 21.81 -1.68 24.18
C GLY A 164 21.52 -0.74 25.35
N VAL A 165 20.71 0.30 25.17
CA VAL A 165 20.25 1.18 26.26
C VAL A 165 19.21 0.47 27.14
N LEU A 166 18.33 -0.32 26.51
CA LEU A 166 17.43 -1.25 27.20
C LEU A 166 17.95 -2.69 27.07
N PRO A 167 17.73 -3.55 28.08
CA PRO A 167 18.14 -4.94 28.00
C PRO A 167 17.33 -5.71 26.96
N GLU A 168 17.87 -6.84 26.48
CA GLU A 168 17.18 -7.71 25.50
C GLU A 168 15.83 -8.24 25.99
N THR A 169 15.63 -8.33 27.30
CA THR A 169 14.36 -8.74 27.92
C THR A 169 13.29 -7.65 27.90
N ALA A 170 13.64 -6.42 27.52
CA ALA A 170 12.68 -5.33 27.43
C ALA A 170 11.70 -5.54 26.27
N SER A 171 10.42 -5.24 26.50
CA SER A 171 9.40 -5.20 25.46
C SER A 171 9.66 -4.07 24.47
N GLY A 172 9.48 -4.37 23.18
CA GLY A 172 9.66 -3.46 22.06
C GLY A 172 9.39 -4.24 20.77
N PRO A 173 8.11 -4.37 20.34
CA PRO A 173 7.78 -5.14 19.15
C PRO A 173 8.34 -4.44 17.90
N THR A 174 8.70 -5.23 16.88
CA THR A 174 9.10 -4.74 15.56
C THR A 174 7.97 -4.90 14.55
N CYS A 175 8.16 -4.40 13.33
CA CYS A 175 7.25 -4.64 12.21
C CYS A 175 6.96 -6.14 12.04
N GLN A 176 8.02 -6.96 12.13
CA GLN A 176 7.98 -8.40 11.98
C GLN A 176 7.23 -9.08 13.13
N THR A 177 7.36 -8.57 14.36
CA THR A 177 6.57 -9.06 15.50
C THR A 177 5.08 -9.00 15.21
N CYS A 178 4.61 -7.90 14.62
CA CYS A 178 3.18 -7.65 14.39
C CYS A 178 2.65 -8.13 13.03
N HIS A 179 3.50 -8.26 12.01
CA HIS A 179 3.04 -8.55 10.64
C HIS A 179 3.59 -9.86 10.06
N MET A 180 4.60 -10.46 10.70
CA MET A 180 5.20 -11.74 10.32
C MET A 180 5.24 -12.68 11.52
N GLN A 181 4.12 -12.77 12.25
CA GLN A 181 3.98 -13.63 13.43
C GLN A 181 4.51 -15.04 13.15
N GLU A 182 5.27 -15.58 14.10
CA GLU A 182 5.89 -16.91 14.00
C GLU A 182 6.82 -17.09 12.78
N GLY A 183 7.30 -15.99 12.19
CA GLY A 183 8.10 -16.01 10.97
C GLY A 183 7.31 -16.31 9.70
N ASN A 184 5.98 -16.16 9.73
CA ASN A 184 5.11 -16.38 8.59
C ASN A 184 5.32 -15.29 7.52
N HIS A 185 5.57 -15.71 6.28
CA HIS A 185 5.81 -14.79 5.14
C HIS A 185 4.51 -14.28 4.48
N GLU A 186 3.35 -14.71 4.96
CA GLU A 186 2.03 -14.24 4.53
C GLU A 186 1.69 -12.91 5.23
N VAL A 187 2.26 -11.82 4.73
CA VAL A 187 2.02 -10.47 5.26
C VAL A 187 0.64 -9.98 4.85
N ARG A 188 -0.27 -9.91 5.84
CA ARG A 188 -1.67 -9.48 5.69
C ARG A 188 -2.16 -8.71 6.91
N THR A 189 -3.20 -7.89 6.70
CA THR A 189 -3.86 -7.09 7.73
C THR A 189 -5.37 -7.10 7.51
N ALA A 190 -6.14 -6.94 8.59
CA ALA A 190 -7.60 -6.97 8.54
C ALA A 190 -8.19 -5.89 7.63
N TRP A 191 -7.71 -4.65 7.72
CA TRP A 191 -8.19 -3.52 6.92
C TRP A 191 -7.50 -3.36 5.56
N GLY A 192 -6.43 -4.12 5.29
CA GLY A 192 -5.64 -3.95 4.08
C GLY A 192 -5.01 -2.55 3.97
N PHE A 193 -4.69 -2.15 2.73
CA PHE A 193 -4.02 -0.88 2.45
C PHE A 193 -4.98 0.30 2.51
N LEU A 194 -6.11 0.22 1.79
CA LEU A 194 -7.07 1.33 1.64
C LEU A 194 -8.10 1.41 2.78
N ALA A 195 -8.02 0.56 3.81
CA ALA A 195 -9.04 0.47 4.86
C ALA A 195 -10.48 0.30 4.30
N VAL A 196 -10.62 -0.64 3.37
CA VAL A 196 -11.91 -1.02 2.77
C VAL A 196 -12.11 -2.53 2.93
N ARG A 197 -13.34 -2.96 3.16
CA ARG A 197 -13.70 -4.37 3.36
C ARG A 197 -15.17 -4.65 3.00
N LEU A 198 -15.51 -5.93 2.87
CA LEU A 198 -16.88 -6.43 2.91
C LEU A 198 -17.03 -7.46 4.05
N PRO A 199 -18.24 -7.62 4.64
CA PRO A 199 -19.45 -6.82 4.39
C PRO A 199 -19.27 -5.36 4.84
N LEU A 200 -20.13 -4.48 4.31
CA LEU A 200 -20.19 -3.08 4.74
C LEU A 200 -20.73 -2.98 6.17
N SER A 201 -20.53 -1.81 6.78
CA SER A 201 -21.03 -1.52 8.12
C SER A 201 -22.55 -1.69 8.22
N GLU A 202 -23.03 -2.11 9.39
CA GLU A 202 -24.46 -2.08 9.74
C GLU A 202 -24.94 -0.66 10.08
N ASP A 203 -24.02 0.22 10.50
CA ASP A 203 -24.25 1.65 10.68
C ASP A 203 -24.58 2.29 9.33
N GLU A 204 -25.79 2.83 9.20
CA GLU A 204 -26.33 3.32 7.93
C GLU A 204 -25.54 4.50 7.36
N GLU A 205 -25.12 5.44 8.20
CA GLU A 205 -24.34 6.60 7.78
C GLU A 205 -22.98 6.16 7.24
N TRP A 206 -22.26 5.34 8.02
CA TRP A 206 -20.94 4.85 7.59
C TRP A 206 -21.05 3.94 6.36
N ARG A 207 -22.10 3.13 6.25
CA ARG A 207 -22.36 2.33 5.05
C ARG A 207 -22.52 3.20 3.81
N ASN A 208 -23.25 4.31 3.90
CA ASN A 208 -23.42 5.24 2.79
C ASN A 208 -22.09 5.92 2.40
N ASP A 209 -21.25 6.25 3.39
CA ASP A 209 -19.91 6.77 3.16
C ASP A 209 -19.01 5.73 2.46
N GLN A 210 -19.05 4.47 2.92
CA GLN A 210 -18.33 3.37 2.29
C GLN A 210 -18.78 3.13 0.84
N VAL A 211 -20.09 3.18 0.56
CA VAL A 211 -20.61 3.07 -0.82
C VAL A 211 -20.07 4.20 -1.69
N THR A 212 -20.08 5.44 -1.20
CA THR A 212 -19.53 6.61 -1.91
C THR A 212 -18.05 6.42 -2.23
N ILE A 213 -17.26 5.92 -1.28
CA ILE A 213 -15.84 5.64 -1.49
C ILE A 213 -15.63 4.50 -2.49
N LEU A 214 -16.42 3.43 -2.42
CA LEU A 214 -16.33 2.32 -3.38
C LEU A 214 -16.74 2.74 -4.81
N GLN A 215 -17.67 3.67 -4.95
CA GLN A 215 -18.01 4.31 -6.23
C GLN A 215 -16.84 5.14 -6.76
N ALA A 216 -16.20 5.94 -5.90
CA ALA A 216 -15.05 6.74 -6.28
C ALA A 216 -13.80 5.89 -6.56
N LEU A 217 -13.70 4.70 -5.97
CA LEU A 217 -12.70 3.71 -6.33
C LEU A 217 -13.07 2.93 -7.59
N GLY A 218 -14.20 3.23 -8.24
CA GLY A 218 -14.70 2.57 -9.45
C GLY A 218 -15.09 1.09 -9.25
N VAL A 219 -15.24 0.64 -8.01
CA VAL A 219 -15.60 -0.74 -7.64
C VAL A 219 -17.10 -0.97 -7.77
N LEU A 220 -17.86 0.08 -7.47
CA LEU A 220 -19.30 0.15 -7.68
C LEU A 220 -19.64 1.20 -8.73
N ASP A 221 -20.67 0.95 -9.51
CA ASP A 221 -21.27 1.97 -10.38
C ASP A 221 -22.15 2.95 -9.58
N MET A 222 -22.70 3.96 -10.26
CA MET A 222 -23.55 4.97 -9.63
C MET A 222 -24.87 4.41 -9.05
N ASN A 223 -25.26 3.20 -9.46
CA ASN A 223 -26.43 2.48 -8.92
C ASN A 223 -26.04 1.50 -7.79
N GLY A 224 -24.77 1.47 -7.39
CA GLY A 224 -24.25 0.57 -6.36
C GLY A 224 -24.01 -0.86 -6.84
N LYS A 225 -23.99 -1.11 -8.16
CA LYS A 225 -23.71 -2.44 -8.73
C LYS A 225 -22.21 -2.64 -8.91
N PRO A 226 -21.67 -3.85 -8.66
CA PRO A 226 -20.28 -4.17 -8.95
C PRO A 226 -19.85 -3.88 -10.40
N THR A 227 -18.63 -3.38 -10.56
CA THR A 227 -17.98 -3.20 -11.88
C THR A 227 -16.94 -4.29 -12.14
N ALA A 228 -16.34 -4.30 -13.33
CA ALA A 228 -15.19 -5.15 -13.65
C ALA A 228 -13.99 -4.95 -12.70
N ARG A 229 -13.86 -3.77 -12.08
CA ARG A 229 -12.78 -3.46 -11.12
C ARG A 229 -12.92 -4.28 -9.83
N LEU A 230 -14.14 -4.68 -9.44
CA LEU A 230 -14.33 -5.56 -8.28
C LEU A 230 -13.69 -6.94 -8.51
N GLU A 231 -13.76 -7.48 -9.73
CA GLU A 231 -13.15 -8.78 -10.04
C GLU A 231 -11.62 -8.70 -10.01
N ALA A 232 -11.03 -7.60 -10.48
CA ALA A 232 -9.60 -7.36 -10.34
C ALA A 232 -9.17 -7.28 -8.85
N ILE A 233 -9.96 -6.58 -8.02
CA ILE A 233 -9.72 -6.47 -6.57
C ILE A 233 -9.80 -7.82 -5.86
N LYS A 234 -10.77 -8.66 -6.25
CA LYS A 234 -10.91 -10.04 -5.77
C LYS A 234 -9.70 -10.88 -6.13
N ALA A 235 -9.31 -10.87 -7.40
CA ALA A 235 -8.18 -11.65 -7.91
C ALA A 235 -6.85 -11.24 -7.25
N ALA A 236 -6.69 -9.95 -6.94
CA ALA A 236 -5.49 -9.42 -6.28
C ALA A 236 -5.56 -9.38 -4.74
N ASP A 237 -6.60 -9.96 -4.13
CA ASP A 237 -6.79 -10.07 -2.67
C ASP A 237 -6.62 -8.73 -1.90
N VAL A 238 -6.99 -7.60 -2.53
CA VAL A 238 -6.66 -6.25 -2.05
C VAL A 238 -7.40 -5.91 -0.75
N ALA A 239 -8.59 -6.46 -0.55
CA ALA A 239 -9.45 -6.25 0.62
C ALA A 239 -9.95 -7.58 1.21
N ARG A 240 -10.34 -7.58 2.49
CA ARG A 240 -11.07 -8.70 3.08
C ARG A 240 -12.53 -8.61 2.63
N LEU A 241 -13.06 -9.70 2.06
CA LEU A 241 -14.39 -9.69 1.43
C LEU A 241 -15.46 -10.43 2.23
N THR A 242 -15.08 -11.04 3.35
CA THR A 242 -15.99 -11.70 4.29
C THR A 242 -15.66 -11.27 5.70
N GLN A 243 -16.67 -11.32 6.58
CA GLN A 243 -16.50 -11.03 8.01
C GLN A 243 -15.51 -12.00 8.65
N GLU A 244 -15.62 -13.29 8.34
CA GLU A 244 -14.69 -14.34 8.81
C GLU A 244 -13.23 -14.04 8.42
N ALA A 245 -12.97 -13.63 7.17
CA ALA A 245 -11.62 -13.31 6.72
C ALA A 245 -11.05 -12.06 7.41
N PHE A 246 -11.91 -11.11 7.80
CA PHE A 246 -11.50 -9.96 8.59
C PHE A 246 -11.23 -10.35 10.05
N ASP A 247 -12.13 -11.10 10.67
CA ASP A 247 -12.03 -11.51 12.08
C ASP A 247 -10.80 -12.36 12.32
N LYS A 248 -10.49 -13.29 11.40
CA LYS A 248 -9.25 -14.09 11.46
C LYS A 248 -7.99 -13.23 11.56
N GLU A 249 -7.89 -12.18 10.76
CA GLU A 249 -6.71 -11.28 10.79
C GLU A 249 -6.75 -10.34 12.00
N ARG A 250 -7.95 -9.98 12.50
CA ARG A 250 -8.14 -9.19 13.71
C ARG A 250 -7.73 -9.96 14.96
N GLU A 251 -8.14 -11.21 15.09
CA GLU A 251 -7.80 -12.12 16.18
C GLU A 251 -6.29 -12.34 16.25
N LYS A 252 -5.66 -12.64 15.10
CA LYS A 252 -4.19 -12.76 15.01
C LYS A 252 -3.45 -11.53 15.56
N MET A 253 -3.97 -10.32 15.28
CA MET A 253 -3.39 -9.09 15.83
C MET A 253 -3.65 -8.95 17.33
N LEU A 254 -4.86 -9.28 17.80
CA LEU A 254 -5.20 -9.25 19.22
C LEU A 254 -4.32 -10.20 20.05
N ASP A 255 -4.08 -11.40 19.53
CA ASP A 255 -3.18 -12.37 20.17
C ASP A 255 -1.77 -11.78 20.30
N THR A 256 -1.25 -11.19 19.21
CA THR A 256 0.06 -10.52 19.21
C THR A 256 0.12 -9.38 20.23
N CYS A 257 -0.94 -8.56 20.34
CA CYS A 257 -1.00 -7.50 21.35
C CYS A 257 -1.02 -8.08 22.77
N SER A 258 -1.65 -9.24 22.95
CA SER A 258 -1.87 -9.88 24.26
C SER A 258 -0.60 -10.49 24.85
N ASP A 259 0.47 -10.64 24.05
CA ASP A 259 1.81 -11.00 24.54
C ASP A 259 2.39 -9.96 25.51
N CYS A 260 1.94 -8.69 25.43
CA CYS A 260 2.47 -7.58 26.25
C CYS A 260 1.38 -6.74 26.93
N HIS A 261 0.13 -6.81 26.49
CA HIS A 261 -0.97 -6.01 27.00
C HIS A 261 -2.15 -6.88 27.43
N SER A 262 -3.00 -6.36 28.32
CA SER A 262 -4.28 -7.04 28.56
C SER A 262 -5.13 -7.05 27.28
N GLU A 263 -5.85 -8.14 27.03
CA GLU A 263 -6.77 -8.28 25.89
C GLU A 263 -7.77 -7.13 25.81
N LYS A 264 -8.29 -6.67 26.97
CA LYS A 264 -9.21 -5.52 27.05
C LYS A 264 -8.58 -4.24 26.50
N PHE A 265 -7.32 -3.98 26.84
CA PHE A 265 -6.58 -2.83 26.32
C PHE A 265 -6.40 -2.95 24.80
N ALA A 266 -5.94 -4.11 24.32
CA ALA A 266 -5.71 -4.35 22.90
C ALA A 266 -7.00 -4.17 22.06
N LYS A 267 -8.12 -4.75 22.50
CA LYS A 267 -9.44 -4.56 21.88
C LYS A 267 -9.84 -3.09 21.85
N GLY A 268 -9.63 -2.38 22.96
CA GLY A 268 -9.93 -0.95 23.06
C GLY A 268 -9.12 -0.09 22.08
N GLU A 269 -7.82 -0.31 21.95
CA GLU A 269 -6.98 0.44 21.02
C GLU A 269 -7.31 0.15 19.55
N LEU A 270 -7.53 -1.13 19.19
CA LEU A 270 -7.93 -1.46 17.82
C LEU A 270 -9.32 -0.90 17.47
N ALA A 271 -10.26 -0.88 18.42
CA ALA A 271 -11.57 -0.26 18.23
C ALA A 271 -11.49 1.26 18.00
N LYS A 272 -10.55 1.96 18.63
CA LYS A 272 -10.27 3.38 18.32
C LYS A 272 -9.76 3.56 16.90
N GLY A 273 -8.93 2.63 16.41
CA GLY A 273 -8.50 2.58 15.01
C GLY A 273 -9.68 2.44 14.05
N ASP A 274 -10.64 1.58 14.38
CA ASP A 274 -11.87 1.39 13.60
C ASP A 274 -12.74 2.66 13.58
N ASP A 275 -12.93 3.30 14.74
CA ASP A 275 -13.64 4.58 14.85
C ASP A 275 -12.96 5.68 14.01
N MET A 276 -11.62 5.70 13.98
CA MET A 276 -10.92 6.68 13.13
C MET A 276 -11.05 6.42 11.65
N ILE A 277 -11.17 5.17 11.19
CA ILE A 277 -11.53 4.87 9.80
C ILE A 277 -12.92 5.43 9.51
N LYS A 278 -13.91 5.15 10.37
CA LYS A 278 -15.28 5.68 10.23
C LYS A 278 -15.29 7.21 10.07
N ARG A 279 -14.60 7.93 10.95
CA ARG A 279 -14.54 9.40 10.89
C ARG A 279 -13.83 9.92 9.65
N ALA A 280 -12.73 9.27 9.24
CA ALA A 280 -12.00 9.67 8.05
C ALA A 280 -12.81 9.40 6.76
N ASP A 281 -13.54 8.28 6.73
CA ASP A 281 -14.44 7.94 5.62
C ASP A 281 -15.54 8.97 5.45
N HIS A 282 -16.11 9.46 6.55
CA HIS A 282 -17.13 10.51 6.51
C HIS A 282 -16.64 11.78 5.81
N LEU A 283 -15.47 12.31 6.22
CA LEU A 283 -14.88 13.50 5.59
C LEU A 283 -14.55 13.26 4.11
N LEU A 284 -13.99 12.09 3.78
CA LEU A 284 -13.65 11.76 2.40
C LEU A 284 -14.90 11.61 1.53
N ALA A 285 -15.95 10.95 2.03
CA ALA A 285 -17.21 10.79 1.32
C ALA A 285 -17.90 12.15 1.08
N GLU A 286 -17.84 13.06 2.04
CA GLU A 286 -18.33 14.43 1.85
C GLU A 286 -17.58 15.15 0.71
N ALA A 287 -16.24 15.08 0.70
CA ALA A 287 -15.43 15.67 -0.36
C ALA A 287 -15.74 15.07 -1.76
N ILE A 288 -15.90 13.75 -1.84
CA ILE A 288 -16.31 13.05 -3.07
C ILE A 288 -17.66 13.57 -3.55
N ARG A 289 -18.66 13.64 -2.67
CA ARG A 289 -20.02 14.09 -3.02
C ARG A 289 -20.03 15.54 -3.50
N ILE A 290 -19.20 16.41 -2.93
CA ILE A 290 -19.06 17.80 -3.40
C ILE A 290 -18.59 17.84 -4.85
N ILE A 291 -17.55 17.08 -5.20
CA ILE A 291 -17.01 17.04 -6.56
C ILE A 291 -17.99 16.35 -7.52
N ALA A 292 -18.63 15.27 -7.09
CA ALA A 292 -19.69 14.61 -7.85
C ALA A 292 -20.85 15.56 -8.19
N ALA A 293 -21.25 16.43 -7.27
CA ALA A 293 -22.26 17.45 -7.53
C ALA A 293 -21.82 18.44 -8.62
N LEU A 294 -20.54 18.82 -8.68
CA LEU A 294 -20.04 19.70 -9.75
C LEU A 294 -20.13 19.05 -11.13
N TYR A 295 -19.92 17.74 -11.24
CA TYR A 295 -20.17 16.99 -12.47
C TYR A 295 -21.67 16.97 -12.84
N GLN A 296 -22.54 16.69 -11.86
CA GLN A 296 -24.00 16.67 -12.07
C GLN A 296 -24.54 18.05 -12.51
N GLU A 297 -23.98 19.13 -11.97
CA GLU A 297 -24.33 20.51 -12.31
C GLU A 297 -23.75 20.97 -13.67
N GLY A 298 -22.92 20.13 -14.31
CA GLY A 298 -22.18 20.48 -15.52
C GLY A 298 -21.19 21.62 -15.31
N VAL A 299 -20.71 21.82 -14.08
CA VAL A 299 -19.62 22.74 -13.73
C VAL A 299 -18.26 22.12 -14.06
N LEU A 300 -18.16 20.80 -13.89
CA LEU A 300 -17.03 20.00 -14.38
C LEU A 300 -17.48 19.16 -15.57
N GLU A 301 -16.60 19.07 -16.57
CA GLU A 301 -16.79 18.21 -17.73
C GLU A 301 -16.13 16.86 -17.49
N LYS A 302 -16.82 15.76 -17.82
CA LYS A 302 -16.28 14.41 -17.69
C LYS A 302 -15.10 14.23 -18.65
N PRO A 303 -13.89 13.93 -18.16
CA PRO A 303 -12.77 13.58 -19.04
C PRO A 303 -13.11 12.36 -19.90
N GLU A 304 -12.53 12.25 -21.09
CA GLU A 304 -12.68 11.07 -21.95
C GLU A 304 -12.22 9.79 -21.25
N THR A 305 -11.15 9.90 -20.45
CA THR A 305 -10.55 8.80 -19.70
C THR A 305 -11.41 8.29 -18.53
N TYR A 306 -12.42 9.05 -18.10
CA TYR A 306 -13.27 8.69 -16.97
C TYR A 306 -14.44 7.81 -17.41
N ALA A 307 -14.69 6.72 -16.68
CA ALA A 307 -15.81 5.82 -16.93
C ALA A 307 -17.19 6.48 -16.74
N SER A 308 -17.28 7.47 -15.85
CA SER A 308 -18.51 8.23 -15.58
C SER A 308 -18.18 9.64 -15.12
N ALA A 309 -19.17 10.55 -15.11
CA ALA A 309 -19.03 11.92 -14.62
C ALA A 309 -19.00 11.93 -13.07
N PHE A 310 -17.94 11.34 -12.52
CA PHE A 310 -17.74 11.11 -11.09
C PHE A 310 -16.24 11.02 -10.81
N PRO A 311 -15.74 11.54 -9.68
CA PRO A 311 -14.31 11.50 -9.37
C PRO A 311 -13.78 10.06 -9.20
N ASP A 312 -12.59 9.78 -9.74
CA ASP A 312 -11.90 8.49 -9.58
C ASP A 312 -10.67 8.64 -8.65
N LEU A 313 -10.71 8.00 -7.47
CA LEU A 313 -9.64 8.04 -6.46
C LEU A 313 -8.36 7.32 -6.90
N LEU A 314 -8.41 6.53 -7.97
CA LEU A 314 -7.22 5.89 -8.56
C LEU A 314 -6.57 6.75 -9.65
N THR A 315 -7.08 7.96 -9.88
CA THR A 315 -6.36 8.99 -10.65
C THR A 315 -5.48 9.80 -9.72
N PHE A 316 -4.19 9.82 -10.01
CA PHE A 316 -3.13 10.32 -9.14
C PHE A 316 -2.79 11.77 -9.53
N HIS A 317 -1.63 11.94 -10.18
CA HIS A 317 -1.16 13.21 -10.73
C HIS A 317 -1.81 13.54 -12.08
N ASP A 318 -2.62 12.63 -12.59
CA ASP A 318 -3.37 12.72 -13.84
C ASP A 318 -4.84 13.06 -13.61
N ALA A 319 -5.24 13.35 -12.35
CA ALA A 319 -6.57 13.89 -12.09
C ALA A 319 -6.76 15.19 -12.90
N PRO A 320 -7.91 15.40 -13.56
CA PRO A 320 -8.06 16.39 -14.61
C PRO A 320 -8.18 17.81 -14.06
N THR A 321 -8.46 17.97 -12.77
CA THR A 321 -8.69 19.28 -12.15
C THR A 321 -7.93 19.46 -10.83
N PRO A 322 -7.58 20.71 -10.47
CA PRO A 322 -6.96 20.99 -9.17
C PRO A 322 -7.79 20.53 -7.95
N ILE A 323 -9.12 20.56 -8.04
CA ILE A 323 -9.99 20.11 -6.92
C ILE A 323 -9.90 18.59 -6.74
N GLU A 324 -9.70 17.84 -7.83
CA GLU A 324 -9.47 16.39 -7.77
C GLU A 324 -8.05 16.03 -7.36
N HIS A 325 -7.04 16.84 -7.69
CA HIS A 325 -5.71 16.71 -7.07
C HIS A 325 -5.77 16.86 -5.55
N ARG A 326 -6.58 17.80 -5.05
CA ARG A 326 -6.79 17.95 -3.61
C ARG A 326 -7.49 16.74 -3.02
N LEU A 327 -8.49 16.18 -3.70
CA LEU A 327 -9.14 14.94 -3.30
C LEU A 327 -8.14 13.76 -3.24
N PHE A 328 -7.27 13.63 -4.23
CA PHE A 328 -6.21 12.63 -4.25
C PHE A 328 -5.29 12.75 -3.03
N VAL A 329 -4.83 13.97 -2.71
CA VAL A 329 -4.01 14.21 -1.51
C VAL A 329 -4.79 13.86 -0.22
N MET A 330 -6.06 14.25 -0.13
CA MET A 330 -6.91 13.91 1.00
C MET A 330 -7.04 12.40 1.18
N HIS A 331 -7.27 11.66 0.09
CA HIS A 331 -7.44 10.21 0.08
C HIS A 331 -6.14 9.45 0.35
N LEU A 332 -5.11 9.67 -0.46
CA LEU A 332 -3.93 8.82 -0.49
C LEU A 332 -2.84 9.29 0.49
N LYS A 333 -2.87 10.54 0.98
CA LYS A 333 -1.90 11.05 1.96
C LYS A 333 -2.51 11.20 3.35
N HIS A 334 -3.52 12.06 3.48
CA HIS A 334 -3.99 12.49 4.80
C HIS A 334 -4.92 11.47 5.47
N ARG A 335 -5.83 10.82 4.72
CA ARG A 335 -6.62 9.70 5.26
C ARG A 335 -5.75 8.54 5.69
N MET A 336 -4.76 8.17 4.88
CA MET A 336 -3.81 7.10 5.21
C MET A 336 -3.10 7.35 6.54
N ARG A 337 -2.61 8.57 6.75
CA ARG A 337 -1.96 8.97 8.00
C ARG A 337 -2.90 8.97 9.20
N THR A 338 -4.17 9.34 9.00
CA THR A 338 -5.18 9.37 10.07
C THR A 338 -5.39 8.01 10.70
N PHE A 339 -5.72 6.98 9.90
CA PHE A 339 -5.99 5.66 10.46
C PHE A 339 -4.69 4.89 10.75
N GLN A 340 -3.70 4.92 9.85
CA GLN A 340 -2.45 4.17 10.09
C GLN A 340 -1.68 4.73 11.29
N GLY A 341 -1.72 6.06 11.52
CA GLY A 341 -1.14 6.67 12.71
C GLY A 341 -1.78 6.12 13.99
N THR A 342 -3.10 5.92 13.97
CA THR A 342 -3.83 5.32 15.09
C THR A 342 -3.41 3.86 15.32
N PHE A 343 -3.36 3.03 14.26
CA PHE A 343 -2.96 1.62 14.38
C PHE A 343 -1.49 1.42 14.78
N HIS A 344 -0.61 2.37 14.47
CA HIS A 344 0.80 2.34 14.88
C HIS A 344 1.07 3.13 16.18
N ALA A 345 0.02 3.47 16.94
CA ALA A 345 0.10 4.20 18.20
C ALA A 345 0.91 5.51 18.12
N ASN A 346 0.72 6.24 17.02
CA ASN A 346 1.35 7.52 16.74
C ASN A 346 0.31 8.66 16.72
N PRO A 347 0.15 9.39 17.84
CA PRO A 347 -0.87 10.43 17.94
C PRO A 347 -0.58 11.64 17.06
N ASP A 348 0.69 11.94 16.77
CA ASP A 348 1.09 13.10 15.97
C ASP A 348 0.71 12.89 14.50
N TYR A 349 0.98 11.70 13.96
CA TYR A 349 0.54 11.30 12.62
C TYR A 349 -0.98 11.17 12.52
N ALA A 350 -1.64 10.63 13.54
CA ALA A 350 -3.09 10.51 13.56
C ALA A 350 -3.78 11.89 13.56
N LEU A 351 -3.27 12.84 14.36
CA LEU A 351 -3.87 14.16 14.54
C LEU A 351 -3.37 15.20 13.54
N TRP A 352 -2.09 15.56 13.58
CA TRP A 352 -1.57 16.75 12.89
C TRP A 352 -1.26 16.52 11.42
N TYR A 353 -0.73 15.34 11.09
CA TYR A 353 -0.43 14.95 9.71
C TYR A 353 -1.58 14.21 9.01
N GLY A 354 -2.57 13.77 9.79
CA GLY A 354 -3.76 13.04 9.35
C GLY A 354 -5.04 13.88 9.50
N TRP A 355 -5.75 13.71 10.60
CA TRP A 355 -7.09 14.27 10.83
C TRP A 355 -7.20 15.76 10.55
N SER A 356 -6.26 16.55 11.08
CA SER A 356 -6.24 18.00 10.92
C SER A 356 -6.04 18.42 9.48
N GLN A 357 -5.30 17.63 8.70
CA GLN A 357 -5.12 17.88 7.26
C GLN A 357 -6.36 17.48 6.48
N MET A 358 -7.03 16.37 6.82
CA MET A 358 -8.31 16.01 6.18
C MET A 358 -9.38 17.08 6.36
N VAL A 359 -9.47 17.67 7.55
CA VAL A 359 -10.39 18.78 7.82
C VAL A 359 -10.06 20.01 6.95
N ARG A 360 -8.76 20.31 6.79
CA ARG A 360 -8.31 21.41 5.92
C ARG A 360 -8.56 21.11 4.44
N ASP A 361 -8.27 19.90 3.97
CA ASP A 361 -8.54 19.50 2.59
C ASP A 361 -10.02 19.65 2.25
N LEU A 362 -10.91 19.20 3.13
CA LEU A 362 -12.35 19.34 2.93
C LEU A 362 -12.77 20.82 2.87
N ALA A 363 -12.22 21.67 3.74
CA ALA A 363 -12.48 23.11 3.70
C ALA A 363 -12.00 23.76 2.39
N GLU A 364 -10.83 23.36 1.90
CA GLU A 364 -10.30 23.81 0.60
C GLU A 364 -11.16 23.31 -0.56
N ILE A 365 -11.59 22.04 -0.56
CA ILE A 365 -12.49 21.48 -1.58
C ILE A 365 -13.81 22.24 -1.61
N LYS A 366 -14.37 22.60 -0.45
CA LYS A 366 -15.58 23.43 -0.35
C LYS A 366 -15.39 24.81 -1.01
N GLU A 367 -14.28 25.47 -0.74
CA GLU A 367 -13.99 26.80 -1.31
C GLU A 367 -13.72 26.73 -2.82
N MET A 368 -12.99 25.70 -3.27
CA MET A 368 -12.75 25.46 -4.70
C MET A 368 -14.06 25.18 -5.44
N ALA A 369 -14.93 24.35 -4.86
CA ALA A 369 -16.24 24.06 -5.45
C ALA A 369 -17.12 25.30 -5.56
N LYS A 370 -17.12 26.17 -4.55
CA LYS A 370 -17.80 27.47 -4.60
C LYS A 370 -17.27 28.35 -5.73
N THR A 371 -15.95 28.51 -5.80
CA THR A 371 -15.28 29.32 -6.84
C THR A 371 -15.60 28.81 -8.25
N LEU A 372 -15.59 27.48 -8.45
CA LEU A 372 -15.93 26.85 -9.73
C LEU A 372 -17.37 27.16 -10.15
N ARG A 373 -18.34 27.08 -9.23
CA ARG A 373 -19.75 27.43 -9.48
C ARG A 373 -19.92 28.91 -9.83
N GLU A 374 -19.25 29.81 -9.11
CA GLU A 374 -19.29 31.25 -9.38
C GLU A 374 -18.76 31.58 -10.77
N ARG A 375 -17.62 30.98 -11.16
CA ARG A 375 -17.05 31.13 -12.50
C ARG A 375 -18.00 30.61 -13.58
N HIS A 376 -18.56 29.41 -13.40
CA HIS A 376 -19.51 28.81 -14.36
C HIS A 376 -20.74 29.69 -14.59
N LYS A 377 -21.27 30.29 -13.51
CA LYS A 377 -22.41 31.22 -13.59
C LYS A 377 -22.05 32.49 -14.35
N LEU A 378 -20.84 33.03 -14.15
CA LEU A 378 -20.37 34.21 -14.87
C LEU A 378 -20.19 33.91 -16.36
N GLU A 379 -19.57 32.78 -16.70
CA GLU A 379 -19.37 32.32 -18.08
C GLU A 379 -20.71 32.17 -18.82
N LYS A 380 -21.71 31.53 -18.20
CA LYS A 380 -23.07 31.44 -18.75
C LYS A 380 -23.73 32.80 -18.96
N THR A 381 -23.51 33.74 -18.04
CA THR A 381 -24.06 35.10 -18.12
C THR A 381 -23.42 35.88 -19.27
N VAL A 382 -22.10 35.79 -19.42
CA VAL A 382 -21.34 36.42 -20.51
C VAL A 382 -21.68 35.80 -21.85
N ALA A 383 -21.86 34.48 -21.94
CA ALA A 383 -22.28 33.80 -23.17
C ALA A 383 -23.66 34.30 -23.62
N LYS A 384 -24.63 34.34 -22.70
CA LYS A 384 -25.97 34.86 -22.99
C LYS A 384 -25.95 36.31 -23.46
N ALA A 385 -25.15 37.17 -22.82
CA ALA A 385 -25.03 38.58 -23.20
C ALA A 385 -24.30 38.81 -24.55
N LYS A 386 -23.63 37.80 -25.12
CA LYS A 386 -23.03 37.86 -26.47
C LYS A 386 -23.99 37.39 -27.56
N GLU A 387 -25.06 36.69 -27.19
CA GLU A 387 -26.10 36.19 -28.11
C GLU A 387 -27.27 37.18 -28.26
N GLU A 388 -27.42 38.10 -27.31
CA GLU A 388 -28.31 39.28 -27.35
C GLU A 388 -27.62 40.47 -28.05
#